data_AF-A0AA91TZI5-F1
#
_entry.id   AF-A0AA91TZI5-F1
#
_cell.length_a   1.000
_cell.length_b   1.000
_cell.length_c   1.000
_cell.angle_alpha   90.00
_cell.angle_beta   90.00
_cell.angle_gamma   90.00
#
_symmetry.space_group_name_H-M   'P 1'
#
loop_
_entity.id
_entity.type
_entity.pdbx_description
1 polymer ?
#
loop_
_entity_poly.entity_id
_entity_poly.type
_entity_poly.pdbx_seq_one_letter_code
_entity_poly.pdbx_strand_id
1 'polypeptide(L)'
;EEEQAKKRTRRTQKYQRAIVGASLSDIMAKRNMKPEVRKAQREQAIKAAKEQKKSTKAAKKTTAPPTKAKAAPKAKAAKVSQKSAPRVGGKR
;
A
#
# COMPACT_ATOMS: atom_id res chain seq x y z
N GLU A 1 12.32 -55.94 33.49
CA GLU A 1 12.31 -54.48 33.72
C GLU A 1 11.94 -53.84 32.39
N GLU A 2 10.63 -53.77 32.13
CA GLU A 2 10.08 -53.56 30.79
C GLU A 2 9.95 -52.06 30.45
N GLU A 3 10.36 -51.77 29.22
CA GLU A 3 10.51 -50.48 28.55
C GLU A 3 9.53 -49.37 28.97
N GLN A 4 10.05 -48.37 29.68
CA GLN A 4 9.35 -47.09 29.87
C GLN A 4 9.46 -46.22 28.61
N ALA A 5 8.62 -46.47 27.61
CA ALA A 5 8.49 -45.57 26.45
C ALA A 5 7.79 -44.25 26.86
N LYS A 6 8.51 -43.12 26.86
CA LYS A 6 7.93 -41.80 27.13
C LYS A 6 6.90 -41.42 26.06
N LYS A 7 5.67 -41.10 26.49
CA LYS A 7 4.55 -40.69 25.62
C LYS A 7 4.92 -39.50 24.73
N ARG A 8 4.59 -39.61 23.43
CA ARG A 8 4.80 -38.58 22.40
C ARG A 8 3.92 -37.34 22.67
N THR A 9 4.52 -36.18 22.93
CA THR A 9 3.80 -34.93 23.18
C THR A 9 3.00 -34.51 21.94
N ARG A 10 1.71 -34.22 22.10
CA ARG A 10 0.85 -33.68 21.03
C ARG A 10 1.11 -32.18 20.79
N ARG A 11 0.80 -31.69 19.59
CA ARG A 11 0.98 -30.28 19.19
C ARG A 11 0.15 -29.34 20.07
N THR A 12 0.74 -28.21 20.45
CA THR A 12 0.03 -27.14 21.18
C THR A 12 -0.23 -25.97 20.25
N GLN A 13 -1.46 -25.46 20.25
CA GLN A 13 -1.79 -24.18 19.63
C GLN A 13 -1.97 -23.14 20.73
N LYS A 14 -1.28 -22.00 20.59
CA LYS A 14 -1.46 -20.85 21.48
C LYS A 14 -1.80 -19.64 20.62
N TYR A 15 -2.97 -19.08 20.85
CA TYR A 15 -3.45 -17.89 20.15
C TYR A 15 -4.09 -16.93 21.14
N GLN A 16 -4.04 -15.64 20.80
CA GLN A 16 -4.68 -14.53 21.51
C GLN A 16 -4.10 -14.33 22.91
N ARG A 17 -2.91 -13.74 22.97
CA ARG A 17 -2.31 -13.19 24.19
C ARG A 17 -2.35 -11.66 24.10
N ALA A 18 -2.43 -11.00 25.25
CA ALA A 18 -2.22 -9.55 25.31
C ALA A 18 -0.79 -9.21 24.86
N ILE A 19 -0.62 -8.02 24.29
CA ILE A 19 0.66 -7.50 23.82
C ILE A 19 0.95 -6.21 24.60
N VAL A 20 2.21 -5.90 24.87
CA VAL A 20 2.57 -4.63 25.50
C VAL A 20 2.00 -3.47 24.65
N GLY A 21 1.22 -2.60 25.28
CA GLY A 21 0.55 -1.48 24.61
C GLY A 21 -0.83 -1.77 23.99
N ALA A 22 -1.32 -3.01 24.03
CA ALA A 22 -2.70 -3.34 23.67
C ALA A 22 -3.22 -4.54 24.46
N SER A 23 -4.28 -4.32 25.23
CA SER A 23 -4.92 -5.40 25.98
C SER A 23 -5.54 -6.44 25.04
N LEU A 24 -5.75 -7.66 25.54
CA LEU A 24 -6.38 -8.73 24.77
C LEU A 24 -7.79 -8.31 24.30
N SER A 25 -8.54 -7.55 25.11
CA SER A 25 -9.86 -7.02 24.76
C SER A 25 -9.81 -6.04 23.60
N ASP A 26 -8.82 -5.15 23.56
CA ASP A 26 -8.69 -4.17 22.47
C ASP A 26 -8.39 -4.85 21.12
N ILE A 27 -7.59 -5.91 21.16
CA ILE A 27 -7.25 -6.71 19.99
C ILE A 27 -8.50 -7.44 19.47
N MET A 28 -9.29 -8.05 20.37
CA MET A 28 -10.53 -8.73 20.00
C MET A 28 -11.58 -7.75 19.45
N ALA A 29 -11.75 -6.59 20.08
CA ALA A 29 -12.69 -5.57 19.63
C ALA A 29 -12.38 -5.11 18.19
N LYS A 30 -11.12 -4.79 17.89
CA LYS A 30 -10.69 -4.41 16.54
C LYS A 30 -10.84 -5.54 15.53
N ARG A 31 -10.52 -6.77 15.91
CA ARG A 31 -10.64 -7.96 15.05
C ARG A 31 -12.09 -8.28 14.69
N ASN A 32 -12.99 -8.19 15.67
CA ASN A 32 -14.38 -8.63 15.54
C ASN A 32 -15.30 -7.54 14.98
N MET A 33 -14.75 -6.42 14.49
CA MET A 33 -15.53 -5.42 13.77
C MET A 33 -16.19 -6.04 12.53
N LYS A 34 -17.48 -5.74 12.35
CA LYS A 34 -18.24 -6.17 11.18
C LYS A 34 -17.55 -5.71 9.88
N PRO A 35 -17.59 -6.52 8.81
CA PRO A 35 -16.93 -6.19 7.55
C PRO A 35 -17.44 -4.87 6.95
N GLU A 36 -18.70 -4.51 7.20
CA GLU A 36 -19.28 -3.23 6.79
C GLU A 36 -18.56 -2.03 7.41
N VAL A 37 -18.29 -2.08 8.72
CA VAL A 37 -17.55 -1.02 9.42
C VAL A 37 -16.11 -0.94 8.91
N ARG A 38 -15.48 -2.10 8.65
CA ARG A 38 -14.13 -2.16 8.05
C ARG A 38 -14.10 -1.54 6.65
N LYS A 39 -15.12 -1.81 5.82
CA LYS A 39 -15.25 -1.22 4.48
C LYS A 39 -15.46 0.29 4.56
N ALA A 40 -16.33 0.76 5.44
CA ALA A 40 -16.57 2.20 5.64
C ALA A 40 -15.28 2.94 6.05
N GLN A 41 -14.53 2.43 7.03
CA GLN A 41 -13.24 3.00 7.43
C GLN A 41 -12.22 3.00 6.29
N ARG A 42 -12.17 1.91 5.50
CA ARG A 42 -11.30 1.82 4.32
C ARG A 42 -11.65 2.89 3.28
N GLU A 43 -12.93 3.07 2.99
CA GLU A 43 -13.39 4.07 2.02
C GLU A 43 -13.10 5.49 2.49
N GLN A 44 -13.33 5.78 3.77
CA GLN A 44 -12.98 7.08 4.37
C GLN A 44 -11.47 7.35 4.27
N ALA A 45 -10.62 6.38 4.61
CA ALA A 45 -9.17 6.52 4.48
C ALA A 45 -8.73 6.76 3.02
N ILE A 46 -9.36 6.07 2.07
CA ILE A 46 -9.10 6.28 0.63
C ILE A 46 -9.51 7.69 0.19
N LYS A 47 -10.66 8.19 0.66
CA LYS A 47 -11.13 9.56 0.36
C LYS A 47 -10.14 10.60 0.91
N ALA A 48 -9.78 10.49 2.19
CA ALA A 48 -8.81 11.39 2.81
C ALA A 48 -7.45 11.36 2.09
N ALA A 49 -6.93 10.18 1.72
CA ALA A 49 -5.68 10.07 0.97
C ALA A 49 -5.77 10.68 -0.44
N LYS A 50 -6.92 10.56 -1.12
CA LYS A 50 -7.15 11.20 -2.43
C LYS A 50 -7.21 12.71 -2.29
N GLU A 51 -7.85 13.24 -1.26
CA GLU A 51 -7.93 14.68 -0.97
C GLU A 51 -6.55 15.25 -0.65
N GLN A 52 -5.77 14.60 0.22
CA GLN A 52 -4.38 14.98 0.49
C GLN A 52 -3.51 14.96 -0.78
N LYS A 53 -3.70 13.99 -1.68
CA LYS A 53 -3.01 13.97 -2.98
C LYS A 53 -3.45 15.13 -3.90
N LYS A 54 -4.71 15.52 -3.86
CA LYS A 54 -5.21 16.68 -4.62
C LYS A 54 -4.64 17.98 -4.06
N SER A 55 -4.67 18.17 -2.73
CA SER A 55 -4.15 19.37 -2.07
C SER A 55 -2.64 19.52 -2.27
N THR A 56 -1.86 18.44 -2.12
CA THR A 56 -0.42 18.47 -2.40
C THR A 56 -0.10 18.74 -3.88
N LYS A 57 -0.91 18.24 -4.82
CA LYS A 57 -0.77 18.59 -6.25
C LYS A 57 -1.15 20.04 -6.54
N ALA A 58 -2.21 20.55 -5.92
CA ALA A 58 -2.61 21.95 -6.05
C ALA A 58 -1.53 22.88 -5.49
N ALA A 59 -1.01 22.57 -4.30
CA ALA A 59 0.11 23.30 -3.69
C ALA A 59 1.36 23.28 -4.59
N LYS A 60 1.72 22.14 -5.18
CA LYS A 60 2.84 22.07 -6.14
C LYS A 60 2.60 22.87 -7.42
N LYS A 61 1.34 23.05 -7.86
CA LYS A 61 1.00 23.88 -9.02
C LYS A 61 1.05 25.37 -8.70
N THR A 62 0.71 25.78 -7.48
CA THR A 62 0.76 27.19 -7.05
C THR A 62 2.16 27.63 -6.65
N THR A 63 3.02 26.71 -6.21
CA THR A 63 4.43 27.00 -5.88
C THR A 63 5.38 26.73 -7.05
N ALA A 64 4.90 26.20 -8.17
CA ALA A 64 5.69 26.19 -9.40
C ALA A 64 5.82 27.64 -9.87
N PRO A 65 7.05 28.22 -9.96
CA PRO A 65 7.21 29.55 -10.53
C PRO A 65 6.57 29.55 -11.92
N PRO A 66 5.89 30.65 -12.34
CA PRO A 66 5.41 30.74 -13.71
C PRO A 66 6.62 30.46 -14.58
N THR A 67 6.58 29.36 -15.33
CA THR A 67 7.59 29.09 -16.33
C THR A 67 7.51 30.27 -17.28
N LYS A 68 8.42 31.24 -17.11
CA LYS A 68 8.63 32.35 -18.04
C LYS A 68 8.53 31.72 -19.41
N ALA A 69 7.57 32.21 -20.21
CA ALA A 69 7.30 31.71 -21.54
C ALA A 69 8.63 31.45 -22.24
N LYS A 70 9.02 30.16 -22.35
CA LYS A 70 10.14 29.81 -23.20
C LYS A 70 9.64 30.14 -24.59
N ALA A 71 10.31 31.13 -25.18
CA ALA A 71 10.11 31.59 -26.54
C ALA A 71 9.82 30.42 -27.48
N ALA A 72 8.90 30.67 -28.41
CA ALA A 72 8.43 29.74 -29.43
C ALA A 72 9.52 28.76 -29.88
N PRO A 73 9.28 27.43 -29.87
CA PRO A 73 10.21 26.50 -30.46
C PRO A 73 10.24 26.77 -31.97
N LYS A 74 11.30 27.46 -32.43
CA LYS A 74 11.64 27.50 -33.85
C LYS A 74 11.67 26.06 -34.34
N ALA A 75 10.79 25.74 -35.27
CA ALA A 75 10.74 24.45 -35.94
C ALA A 75 12.14 24.15 -36.51
N LYS A 76 12.82 23.16 -35.92
CA LYS A 76 13.95 22.49 -36.55
C LYS A 76 13.57 21.02 -36.74
N ALA A 77 13.30 20.73 -38.00
CA ALA A 77 13.48 19.47 -38.72
C ALA A 77 13.21 18.16 -37.96
N ALA A 78 12.23 17.43 -38.48
CA ALA A 78 11.94 16.05 -38.14
C ALA A 78 13.22 15.19 -38.19
N LYS A 79 13.64 14.69 -37.02
CA LYS A 79 14.51 13.52 -36.97
C LYS A 79 13.63 12.29 -36.74
N VAL A 80 13.38 11.60 -37.84
CA VAL A 80 12.76 10.27 -37.86
C VAL A 80 13.63 9.34 -37.01
N SER A 81 13.17 9.02 -35.79
CA SER A 81 13.76 7.99 -34.96
C SER A 81 12.77 6.83 -34.84
N GLN A 82 12.96 5.89 -35.77
CA GLN A 82 12.71 4.45 -35.70
C GLN A 82 11.87 3.95 -34.50
N LYS A 83 10.69 3.41 -34.80
CA LYS A 83 9.84 2.67 -33.87
C LYS A 83 10.62 1.48 -33.30
N SER A 84 10.91 1.48 -32.00
CA SER A 84 11.39 0.27 -31.32
C SER A 84 10.23 -0.71 -31.18
N ALA A 85 10.43 -1.95 -31.66
CA ALA A 85 9.49 -3.06 -31.59
C ALA A 85 9.03 -3.40 -30.15
N PRO A 86 7.85 -4.02 -29.96
CA PRO A 86 7.38 -4.41 -28.64
C PRO A 86 8.33 -5.46 -28.03
N ARG A 87 8.93 -5.14 -26.89
CA ARG A 87 9.71 -6.10 -26.10
C ARG A 87 8.75 -7.09 -25.44
N VAL A 88 8.37 -8.12 -26.19
CA VAL A 88 7.82 -9.35 -25.64
C VAL A 88 8.96 -10.13 -25.00
N GLY A 89 8.77 -10.54 -23.74
CA GLY A 89 9.59 -11.55 -23.10
C GLY A 89 10.49 -11.03 -22.00
N GLY A 90 10.14 -11.37 -20.76
CA GLY A 90 11.10 -11.44 -19.67
C GLY A 90 10.64 -10.84 -18.35
N LYS A 91 9.83 -11.57 -17.59
CA LYS A 91 10.33 -12.24 -16.38
C LYS A 91 9.25 -13.18 -15.83
N ARG A 92 9.76 -14.35 -15.42
CA ARG A 92 9.07 -15.41 -14.69
C ARG A 92 8.44 -14.86 -13.42
#